data_AF-A0AA41UBL4-F1
#
_entry.id   AF-A0AA41UBL4-F1
#
_cell.length_a   1.000
_cell.length_b   1.000
_cell.length_c   1.000
_cell.angle_alpha   90.00
_cell.angle_beta   90.00
_cell.angle_gamma   90.00
#
_symmetry.space_group_name_H-M   'P 1'
#
loop_
_entity.id
_entity.type
_entity.pdbx_description
1 polymer ?
#
loop_
_entity_poly.entity_id
_entity_poly.type
_entity_poly.pdbx_seq_one_letter_code
_entity_poly.pdbx_strand_id
1 'polypeptide(L)'
;MFSRWLVPHKRDFATLTEREVLSLAIAAEEEDGQIYSALAEKLEPSYPASAKVFEGMAEEESGHRRRLLDLYKQRFGDRLVPIRREHVRGFLQRKPLWLSNTLSLEATRQLVWEMERGAQHFYQEAMARAQDPDVRKLLGDLALEEQGHARKAEQLEATHLTEGNRETEKDEEHRQFVLTYVQPGLAGLMDGSVSTLAPVFAAAFATGDTTQTFLVGLAAAVGAGISMGFTEAAADDGKLTGRGSPIKRGLACGVMTTLGGLGHALPYLIPNFHLATLIAMVVVVIELWAIAFIQNRFMSTPFWRAVIQVVLGGAMVFAAGILIGSA
;
A
#
# COMPACT_ATOMS: atom_id res chain seq x y z
N MET A 1 33.38 -6.11 13.46
CA MET A 1 33.45 -6.64 14.84
C MET A 1 32.19 -6.38 15.66
N PHE A 2 31.51 -5.22 15.52
CA PHE A 2 30.28 -4.90 16.29
C PHE A 2 29.02 -5.73 15.94
N SER A 3 28.90 -6.27 14.72
CA SER A 3 27.73 -7.10 14.32
C SER A 3 27.65 -8.47 15.02
N ARG A 4 28.75 -8.95 15.62
CA ARG A 4 28.81 -10.23 16.34
C ARG A 4 28.02 -10.21 17.66
N TRP A 5 27.82 -9.04 18.26
CA TRP A 5 27.14 -8.87 19.54
C TRP A 5 25.63 -8.65 19.43
N LEU A 6 25.12 -8.26 18.25
CA LEU A 6 23.70 -7.89 18.07
C LEU A 6 22.80 -9.07 17.71
N VAL A 7 23.36 -10.19 17.21
CA VAL A 7 22.59 -11.41 16.88
C VAL A 7 23.41 -12.67 17.25
N PRO A 8 23.28 -13.18 18.51
CA PRO A 8 24.14 -14.23 19.03
C PRO A 8 23.94 -15.61 18.37
N HIS A 9 22.81 -15.84 17.70
CA HIS A 9 22.46 -17.15 17.13
C HIS A 9 22.73 -17.32 15.63
N LYS A 10 23.32 -16.32 14.96
CA LYS A 10 23.63 -16.40 13.51
C LYS A 10 25.12 -16.67 13.25
N ARG A 11 25.42 -17.61 12.35
CA ARG A 11 26.78 -17.87 11.84
C ARG A 11 27.21 -16.82 10.83
N ASP A 12 28.51 -16.59 10.74
CA ASP A 12 29.09 -15.74 9.70
C ASP A 12 29.10 -16.52 8.38
N PHE A 13 28.74 -15.88 7.26
CA PHE A 13 28.82 -16.52 5.94
C PHE A 13 30.24 -17.01 5.63
N ALA A 14 31.27 -16.34 6.17
CA ALA A 14 32.68 -16.72 6.00
C ALA A 14 33.08 -18.02 6.66
N THR A 15 32.25 -18.56 7.55
CA THR A 15 32.53 -19.84 8.22
C THR A 15 31.72 -21.00 7.65
N LEU A 16 31.00 -20.80 6.55
CA LEU A 16 30.28 -21.89 5.88
C LEU A 16 31.22 -22.69 4.97
N THR A 17 31.09 -24.01 5.04
CA THR A 17 31.72 -24.94 4.08
C THR A 17 30.95 -24.94 2.76
N GLU A 18 31.56 -25.39 1.66
CA GLU A 18 30.87 -25.51 0.36
C GLU A 18 29.60 -26.37 0.44
N ARG A 19 29.64 -27.44 1.25
CA ARG A 19 28.47 -28.28 1.55
C ARG A 19 27.33 -27.47 2.17
N GLU A 20 27.64 -26.59 3.11
CA GLU A 20 26.64 -25.73 3.76
C GLU A 20 26.15 -24.62 2.84
N VAL A 21 27.03 -24.03 2.03
CA VAL A 21 26.67 -23.01 1.03
C VAL A 21 25.71 -23.59 -0.01
N LEU A 22 25.97 -24.78 -0.55
CA LEU A 22 25.06 -25.44 -1.48
C LEU A 22 23.73 -25.85 -0.82
N SER A 23 23.76 -26.37 0.41
CA SER A 23 22.51 -26.68 1.14
C SER A 23 21.68 -25.42 1.38
N LEU A 24 22.34 -24.31 1.71
CA LEU A 24 21.69 -23.01 1.89
C LEU A 24 21.11 -22.47 0.58
N ALA A 25 21.83 -22.59 -0.53
CA ALA A 25 21.37 -22.22 -1.86
C ALA A 25 20.11 -23.02 -2.25
N ILE A 26 20.13 -24.35 -2.06
CA ILE A 26 18.96 -25.21 -2.36
C ILE A 26 17.73 -24.79 -1.55
N ALA A 27 17.90 -24.52 -0.25
CA ALA A 27 16.81 -24.07 0.60
C ALA A 27 16.30 -22.67 0.21
N ALA A 28 17.21 -21.79 -0.24
CA ALA A 28 16.90 -20.46 -0.74
C ALA A 28 16.06 -20.51 -2.02
N GLU A 29 16.47 -21.30 -3.01
CA GLU A 29 15.74 -21.50 -4.27
C GLU A 29 14.33 -22.09 -4.05
N GLU A 30 14.22 -23.04 -3.11
CA GLU A 30 12.93 -23.63 -2.76
C GLU A 30 11.98 -22.60 -2.12
N GLU A 31 12.50 -21.75 -1.25
CA GLU A 31 11.74 -20.66 -0.63
C GLU A 31 11.32 -19.61 -1.69
N ASP A 32 12.22 -19.26 -2.62
CA ASP A 32 11.99 -18.22 -3.63
C ASP A 32 10.92 -18.66 -4.63
N GLY A 33 10.99 -19.90 -5.12
CA GLY A 33 9.96 -20.46 -5.98
C GLY A 33 8.57 -20.52 -5.32
N GLN A 34 8.50 -20.82 -4.01
CA GLN A 34 7.24 -20.80 -3.26
C GLN A 34 6.67 -19.39 -3.13
N ILE A 35 7.53 -18.40 -2.90
CA ILE A 35 7.13 -16.98 -2.86
C ILE A 35 6.56 -16.56 -4.22
N TYR A 36 7.24 -16.86 -5.33
CA TYR A 36 6.76 -16.50 -6.66
C TYR A 36 5.44 -17.17 -7.02
N SER A 37 5.28 -18.45 -6.67
CA SER A 37 4.01 -19.17 -6.85
C SER A 37 2.86 -18.52 -6.08
N ALA A 38 3.09 -18.14 -4.82
CA ALA A 38 2.08 -17.48 -4.00
C ALA A 38 1.72 -16.07 -4.51
N LEU A 39 2.70 -15.33 -5.06
CA LEU A 39 2.46 -14.03 -5.68
C LEU A 39 1.66 -14.15 -6.98
N ALA A 40 1.96 -15.17 -7.80
CA ALA A 40 1.22 -15.45 -9.02
C ALA A 40 -0.26 -15.74 -8.73
N GLU A 41 -0.55 -16.68 -7.82
CA GLU A 41 -1.92 -17.05 -7.43
C GLU A 41 -2.71 -15.84 -6.90
N LYS A 42 -2.06 -14.97 -6.11
CA LYS A 42 -2.69 -13.76 -5.60
C LYS A 42 -3.03 -12.76 -6.70
N LEU A 43 -2.15 -12.60 -7.70
CA LEU A 43 -2.29 -11.59 -8.73
C LEU A 43 -3.18 -12.05 -9.88
N GLU A 44 -3.36 -13.35 -10.10
CA GLU A 44 -4.14 -13.91 -11.21
C GLU A 44 -5.52 -13.24 -11.42
N PRO A 45 -6.33 -12.97 -10.38
CA PRO A 45 -7.68 -12.41 -10.58
C PRO A 45 -7.71 -10.95 -11.08
N SER A 46 -6.67 -10.16 -10.78
CA SER A 46 -6.65 -8.71 -11.05
C SER A 46 -5.55 -8.27 -12.02
N TYR A 47 -4.43 -9.01 -12.05
CA TYR A 47 -3.22 -8.73 -12.82
C TYR A 47 -2.70 -10.02 -13.47
N PRO A 48 -3.47 -10.65 -14.40
CA PRO A 48 -3.15 -11.97 -14.95
C PRO A 48 -1.84 -11.99 -15.74
N ALA A 49 -1.45 -10.88 -16.38
CA ALA A 49 -0.19 -10.81 -17.11
C ALA A 49 0.99 -10.79 -16.12
N SER A 50 0.91 -9.95 -15.07
CA SER A 50 1.89 -9.95 -13.99
C SER A 50 1.97 -11.30 -13.25
N ALA A 51 0.84 -12.00 -13.07
CA ALA A 51 0.84 -13.35 -12.48
C ALA A 51 1.66 -14.35 -13.31
N LYS A 52 1.50 -14.34 -14.65
CA LYS A 52 2.28 -15.22 -15.55
C LYS A 52 3.79 -14.99 -15.47
N VAL A 53 4.22 -13.75 -15.23
CA VAL A 53 5.63 -13.45 -15.00
C VAL A 53 6.15 -14.18 -13.76
N PHE A 54 5.42 -14.11 -12.65
CA PHE A 54 5.82 -14.78 -11.41
C PHE A 54 5.73 -16.31 -11.49
N GLU A 55 4.78 -16.87 -12.25
CA GLU A 55 4.78 -18.31 -12.56
C GLU A 55 6.07 -18.73 -13.28
N GLY A 56 6.47 -17.99 -14.31
CA GLY A 56 7.70 -18.26 -15.05
C GLY A 56 8.95 -18.18 -14.17
N MET A 57 9.01 -17.19 -13.27
CA MET A 57 10.10 -17.08 -12.29
C MET A 57 10.12 -18.30 -11.35
N ALA A 58 8.98 -18.75 -10.83
CA ALA A 58 8.91 -19.94 -9.98
C ALA A 58 9.40 -21.23 -10.68
N GLU A 59 9.17 -21.35 -11.99
CA GLU A 59 9.69 -22.44 -12.81
C GLU A 59 11.21 -22.36 -12.97
N GLU A 60 11.76 -21.17 -13.19
CA GLU A 60 13.21 -20.94 -13.29
C GLU A 60 13.93 -21.30 -11.97
N GLU A 61 13.43 -20.86 -10.82
CA GLU A 61 13.97 -21.21 -9.49
C GLU A 61 13.90 -22.72 -9.21
N SER A 62 12.87 -23.39 -9.73
CA SER A 62 12.79 -24.86 -9.66
C SER A 62 13.90 -25.53 -10.47
N GLY A 63 14.31 -24.94 -11.59
CA GLY A 63 15.48 -25.35 -12.38
C GLY A 63 16.79 -25.12 -11.65
N HIS A 64 16.93 -23.97 -10.98
CA HIS A 64 18.09 -23.62 -10.15
C HIS A 64 18.27 -24.62 -9.02
N ARG A 65 17.20 -24.85 -8.24
CA ARG A 65 17.15 -25.84 -7.15
C ARG A 65 17.59 -27.22 -7.62
N ARG A 66 17.14 -27.67 -8.79
CA ARG A 66 17.47 -28.99 -9.34
C ARG A 66 18.96 -29.11 -9.65
N ARG A 67 19.55 -28.13 -10.35
CA ARG A 67 20.99 -28.13 -10.68
C ARG A 67 21.87 -28.12 -9.42
N LEU A 68 21.49 -27.31 -8.42
CA LEU A 68 22.19 -27.28 -7.13
C LEU A 68 22.10 -28.62 -6.39
N LEU A 69 20.91 -29.24 -6.39
CA LEU A 69 20.70 -30.54 -5.75
C LEU A 69 21.49 -31.65 -6.43
N ASP A 70 21.55 -31.67 -7.75
CA ASP A 70 22.30 -32.66 -8.52
C ASP A 70 23.81 -32.54 -8.23
N LEU A 71 24.34 -31.31 -8.22
CA LEU A 71 25.75 -31.07 -7.86
C LEU A 71 26.02 -31.43 -6.40
N TYR A 72 25.11 -31.10 -5.49
CA TYR A 72 25.24 -31.45 -4.07
C TYR A 72 25.31 -32.97 -3.88
N LYS A 73 24.41 -33.72 -4.52
CA LYS A 73 24.40 -35.19 -4.46
C LYS A 73 25.69 -35.78 -4.98
N GLN A 74 26.20 -35.27 -6.10
CA GLN A 74 27.45 -35.74 -6.70
C GLN A 74 28.67 -35.54 -5.78
N ARG A 75 28.71 -34.43 -5.02
CA ARG A 75 29.88 -34.07 -4.20
C ARG A 75 29.78 -34.50 -2.73
N PHE A 76 28.59 -34.45 -2.15
CA PHE A 76 28.37 -34.54 -0.70
C PHE A 76 27.35 -35.60 -0.29
N GLY A 77 26.74 -36.31 -1.24
CA GLY A 77 25.75 -37.37 -1.02
C GLY A 77 24.33 -36.83 -0.78
N ASP A 78 23.43 -37.69 -0.28
CA ASP A 78 21.98 -37.41 -0.30
C ASP A 78 21.46 -36.51 0.83
N ARG A 79 22.27 -36.28 1.87
CA ARG A 79 21.80 -35.61 3.09
C ARG A 79 22.19 -34.14 3.11
N LEU A 80 21.21 -33.27 2.85
CA LEU A 80 21.34 -31.82 2.99
C LEU A 80 21.63 -31.42 4.44
N VAL A 81 22.42 -30.36 4.61
CA VAL A 81 22.64 -29.76 5.92
C VAL A 81 21.44 -28.87 6.25
N PRO A 82 20.83 -28.97 7.46
CA PRO A 82 19.69 -28.15 7.83
C PRO A 82 20.13 -26.70 8.15
N ILE A 83 20.37 -25.91 7.12
CA ILE A 83 20.75 -24.49 7.19
C ILE A 83 19.77 -23.64 6.38
N ARG A 84 19.40 -22.48 6.91
CA ARG A 84 18.48 -21.51 6.30
C ARG A 84 19.11 -20.12 6.34
N ARG A 85 18.60 -19.20 5.50
CA ARG A 85 19.06 -17.81 5.45
C ARG A 85 18.99 -17.12 6.83
N GLU A 86 17.97 -17.44 7.63
CA GLU A 86 17.82 -16.92 8.99
C GLU A 86 18.95 -17.32 9.95
N HIS A 87 19.67 -18.42 9.70
CA HIS A 87 20.79 -18.89 10.51
C HIS A 87 22.12 -18.19 10.17
N VAL A 88 22.16 -17.37 9.11
CA VAL A 88 23.39 -16.79 8.56
C VAL A 88 23.34 -15.26 8.57
N ARG A 89 24.45 -14.62 8.96
CA ARG A 89 24.60 -13.16 8.94
C ARG A 89 24.80 -12.66 7.50
N GLY A 90 24.28 -11.48 7.20
CA GLY A 90 24.42 -10.84 5.89
C GLY A 90 23.20 -11.02 4.98
N PHE A 91 22.30 -11.95 5.28
CA PHE A 91 21.00 -12.01 4.63
C PHE A 91 20.06 -10.96 5.21
N LEU A 92 19.38 -10.22 4.32
CA LEU A 92 18.25 -9.38 4.70
C LEU A 92 17.15 -10.26 5.29
N GLN A 93 16.61 -9.83 6.44
CA GLN A 93 15.49 -10.52 7.04
C GLN A 93 14.25 -10.24 6.19
N ARG A 94 13.75 -11.26 5.51
CA ARG A 94 12.57 -11.13 4.66
C ARG A 94 11.32 -10.90 5.50
N LYS A 95 10.44 -10.04 5.01
CA LYS A 95 9.11 -9.87 5.61
C LYS A 95 8.27 -11.11 5.29
N PRO A 96 7.53 -11.67 6.26
CA PRO A 96 6.66 -12.81 6.00
C PRO A 96 5.63 -12.56 4.89
N LEU A 97 5.35 -13.59 4.09
CA LEU A 97 4.40 -13.52 2.97
C LEU A 97 3.01 -13.03 3.38
N TRP A 98 2.48 -13.33 4.57
CA TRP A 98 1.14 -12.85 4.95
C TRP A 98 1.05 -11.32 5.13
N LEU A 99 2.18 -10.62 5.32
CA LEU A 99 2.22 -9.15 5.28
C LEU A 99 2.14 -8.61 3.85
N SER A 100 2.40 -9.45 2.83
CA SER A 100 2.30 -9.08 1.42
C SER A 100 0.85 -9.04 0.91
N ASN A 101 -0.12 -9.56 1.68
CA ASN A 101 -1.55 -9.60 1.32
C ASN A 101 -2.17 -8.23 1.03
N THR A 102 -1.51 -7.13 1.40
CA THR A 102 -2.00 -5.75 1.17
C THR A 102 -1.11 -4.91 0.25
N LEU A 103 -0.04 -5.49 -0.31
CA LEU A 103 0.88 -4.78 -1.20
C LEU A 103 0.21 -4.48 -2.54
N SER A 104 0.47 -3.27 -3.05
CA SER A 104 0.20 -2.90 -4.44
C SER A 104 1.08 -3.71 -5.39
N LEU A 105 0.73 -3.72 -6.69
CA LEU A 105 1.54 -4.39 -7.70
C LEU A 105 2.97 -3.86 -7.70
N GLU A 106 3.12 -2.53 -7.62
CA GLU A 106 4.44 -1.87 -7.55
C GLU A 106 5.25 -2.32 -6.32
N ALA A 107 4.62 -2.43 -5.15
CA ALA A 107 5.31 -2.87 -3.95
C ALA A 107 5.67 -4.37 -4.02
N THR A 108 4.87 -5.19 -4.71
CA THR A 108 5.22 -6.58 -5.02
C THR A 108 6.42 -6.64 -5.97
N ARG A 109 6.46 -5.81 -7.02
CA ARG A 109 7.61 -5.73 -7.95
C ARG A 109 8.89 -5.33 -7.24
N GLN A 110 8.83 -4.31 -6.39
CA GLN A 110 9.97 -3.88 -5.59
C GLN A 110 10.46 -4.98 -4.64
N LEU A 111 9.54 -5.72 -4.01
CA LEU A 111 9.89 -6.86 -3.16
C LEU A 111 10.64 -7.94 -3.96
N VAL A 112 10.14 -8.30 -5.15
CA VAL A 112 10.82 -9.29 -6.01
C VAL A 112 12.19 -8.77 -6.44
N TRP A 113 12.31 -7.52 -6.87
CA TRP A 113 13.60 -6.94 -7.23
C TRP A 113 14.63 -6.99 -6.09
N GLU A 114 14.19 -6.73 -4.85
CA GLU A 114 15.06 -6.85 -3.66
C GLU A 114 15.48 -8.30 -3.39
N MET A 115 14.59 -9.27 -3.64
CA MET A 115 14.88 -10.70 -3.51
C MET A 115 15.93 -11.14 -4.52
N GLU A 116 15.72 -10.82 -5.80
CA GLU A 116 16.61 -11.13 -6.92
C GLU A 116 18.01 -10.54 -6.73
N ARG A 117 18.07 -9.27 -6.34
CA ARG A 117 19.35 -8.61 -6.03
C ARG A 117 20.06 -9.27 -4.85
N GLY A 118 19.29 -9.74 -3.86
CA GLY A 118 19.80 -10.51 -2.72
C GLY A 118 20.37 -11.87 -3.13
N ALA A 119 19.68 -12.60 -4.01
CA ALA A 119 20.12 -13.88 -4.55
C ALA A 119 21.39 -13.74 -5.39
N GLN A 120 21.41 -12.75 -6.30
CA GLN A 120 22.59 -12.40 -7.10
C GLN A 120 23.83 -12.17 -6.22
N HIS A 121 23.70 -11.32 -5.20
CA HIS A 121 24.80 -11.01 -4.29
C HIS A 121 25.25 -12.25 -3.50
N PHE A 122 24.32 -13.08 -3.05
CA PHE A 122 24.64 -14.34 -2.38
C PHE A 122 25.49 -15.25 -3.28
N TYR A 123 25.10 -15.46 -4.54
CA TYR A 123 25.85 -16.31 -5.45
C TYR A 123 27.22 -15.76 -5.81
N GLN A 124 27.37 -14.44 -5.96
CA GLN A 124 28.67 -13.80 -6.15
C GLN A 124 29.63 -14.05 -4.97
N GLU A 125 29.14 -13.87 -3.74
CA GLU A 125 29.92 -14.12 -2.52
C GLU A 125 30.23 -15.61 -2.33
N ALA A 126 29.29 -16.49 -2.68
CA ALA A 126 29.48 -17.93 -2.65
C ALA A 126 30.54 -18.40 -3.66
N MET A 127 30.45 -17.92 -4.91
CA MET A 127 31.40 -18.21 -5.99
C MET A 127 32.82 -17.78 -5.63
N ALA A 128 32.99 -16.58 -5.04
CA ALA A 128 34.29 -16.05 -4.65
C ALA A 128 35.02 -16.94 -3.62
N ARG A 129 34.28 -17.76 -2.87
CA ARG A 129 34.80 -18.63 -1.80
C ARG A 129 34.86 -20.10 -2.17
N ALA A 130 34.13 -20.52 -3.19
CA ALA A 130 34.17 -21.88 -3.72
C ALA A 130 35.60 -22.22 -4.15
N GLN A 131 36.10 -23.38 -3.76
CA GLN A 131 37.38 -23.95 -4.14
C GLN A 131 37.22 -24.98 -5.26
N ASP A 132 36.11 -25.74 -5.24
CA ASP A 132 35.79 -26.70 -6.28
C ASP A 132 35.41 -25.97 -7.58
N PRO A 133 36.06 -26.28 -8.73
CA PRO A 133 35.78 -25.61 -9.99
C PRO A 133 34.34 -25.78 -10.49
N ASP A 134 33.72 -26.94 -10.28
CA ASP A 134 32.35 -27.21 -10.73
C ASP A 134 31.33 -26.45 -9.86
N VAL A 135 31.59 -26.38 -8.54
CA VAL A 135 30.81 -25.54 -7.61
C VAL A 135 30.95 -24.07 -7.97
N ARG A 136 32.17 -23.59 -8.17
CA ARG A 136 32.41 -22.20 -8.57
C ARG A 136 31.72 -21.86 -9.88
N LYS A 137 31.78 -22.76 -10.87
CA LYS A 137 31.10 -22.57 -12.15
C LYS A 137 29.59 -22.45 -11.96
N LEU A 138 28.95 -23.41 -11.30
CA LEU A 138 27.49 -23.40 -11.12
C LEU A 138 27.01 -22.14 -10.37
N LEU A 139 27.71 -21.75 -9.31
CA LEU A 139 27.37 -20.53 -8.57
C LEU A 139 27.56 -19.26 -9.41
N GLY A 140 28.57 -19.24 -10.29
CA GLY A 140 28.77 -18.14 -11.24
C GLY A 140 27.69 -18.07 -12.32
N ASP A 141 27.29 -19.23 -12.87
CA ASP A 141 26.19 -19.33 -13.84
C ASP A 141 24.87 -18.84 -13.21
N LEU A 142 24.56 -19.28 -11.98
CA LEU A 142 23.39 -18.82 -11.23
C LEU A 142 23.45 -17.31 -10.95
N ALA A 143 24.61 -16.77 -10.53
CA ALA A 143 24.74 -15.33 -10.31
C ALA A 143 24.44 -14.48 -11.57
N LEU A 144 24.74 -15.01 -12.76
CA LEU A 144 24.41 -14.36 -14.03
C LEU A 144 22.92 -14.50 -14.36
N GLU A 145 22.31 -15.65 -14.05
CA GLU A 145 20.88 -15.88 -14.22
C GLU A 145 20.04 -14.99 -13.28
N GLU A 146 20.41 -14.87 -12.00
CA GLU A 146 19.80 -13.92 -11.03
C GLU A 146 19.93 -12.45 -11.48
N GLN A 147 21.06 -12.10 -12.09
CA GLN A 147 21.20 -10.77 -12.69
C GLN A 147 20.20 -10.56 -13.84
N GLY A 148 19.94 -11.64 -14.58
CA GLY A 148 18.93 -11.71 -15.62
C GLY A 148 17.52 -11.61 -15.06
N HIS A 149 17.23 -12.18 -13.89
CA HIS A 149 15.92 -12.12 -13.24
C HIS A 149 15.49 -10.72 -12.82
N ALA A 150 16.38 -9.93 -12.21
CA ALA A 150 16.11 -8.54 -11.90
C ALA A 150 15.73 -7.72 -13.17
N ARG A 151 16.39 -8.02 -14.30
CA ARG A 151 16.07 -7.41 -15.60
C ARG A 151 14.85 -8.02 -16.27
N LYS A 152 14.58 -9.32 -16.08
CA LYS A 152 13.39 -10.01 -16.58
C LYS A 152 12.15 -9.52 -15.86
N ALA A 153 12.20 -9.20 -14.56
CA ALA A 153 11.09 -8.53 -13.90
C ALA A 153 10.73 -7.19 -14.60
N GLU A 154 11.73 -6.44 -15.08
CA GLU A 154 11.56 -5.22 -15.88
C GLU A 154 11.25 -5.49 -17.38
N GLN A 155 11.73 -6.59 -17.98
CA GLN A 155 11.61 -6.88 -19.42
C GLN A 155 10.42 -7.78 -19.77
N LEU A 156 10.00 -8.67 -18.86
CA LEU A 156 8.75 -9.40 -18.95
C LEU A 156 7.56 -8.45 -18.72
N GLU A 157 7.77 -7.32 -18.03
CA GLU A 157 6.89 -6.15 -18.11
C GLU A 157 6.74 -5.70 -19.58
N ALA A 158 7.82 -5.60 -20.34
CA ALA A 158 7.76 -5.19 -21.76
C ALA A 158 7.29 -6.29 -22.74
N THR A 159 7.43 -7.57 -22.39
CA THR A 159 7.17 -8.71 -23.30
C THR A 159 5.79 -9.34 -23.09
N HIS A 160 5.26 -9.35 -21.85
CA HIS A 160 3.92 -9.88 -21.53
C HIS A 160 2.88 -8.77 -21.30
N LEU A 161 3.29 -7.51 -21.08
CA LEU A 161 2.41 -6.36 -21.26
C LEU A 161 2.66 -5.78 -22.65
N THR A 162 1.89 -6.25 -23.64
CA THR A 162 1.60 -5.38 -24.79
C THR A 162 1.08 -4.04 -24.26
N GLU A 163 1.29 -2.92 -24.97
CA GLU A 163 0.85 -1.58 -24.51
C GLU A 163 -0.59 -1.59 -23.97
N GLY A 164 -1.49 -2.37 -24.59
CA GLY A 164 -2.86 -2.57 -24.13
C GLY A 164 -3.00 -3.22 -22.75
N ASN A 165 -2.22 -4.28 -22.44
CA ASN A 165 -2.28 -4.94 -21.13
C ASN A 165 -1.76 -4.04 -20.01
N ARG A 166 -0.77 -3.19 -20.30
CA ARG A 166 -0.23 -2.22 -19.32
C ARG A 166 -1.23 -1.14 -18.96
N GLU A 167 -1.97 -0.62 -19.96
CA GLU A 167 -3.05 0.32 -19.70
C GLU A 167 -4.16 -0.36 -18.90
N THR A 168 -4.56 -1.60 -19.21
CA THR A 168 -5.59 -2.29 -18.44
C THR A 168 -5.22 -2.56 -16.99
N GLU A 169 -3.98 -2.98 -16.69
CA GLU A 169 -3.55 -3.20 -15.29
C GLU A 169 -3.42 -1.86 -14.53
N LYS A 170 -2.96 -0.79 -15.18
CA LYS A 170 -2.93 0.56 -14.59
C LYS A 170 -4.33 1.12 -14.35
N ASP A 171 -5.25 0.88 -15.27
CA ASP A 171 -6.65 1.26 -15.12
C ASP A 171 -7.29 0.50 -13.97
N GLU A 172 -6.97 -0.78 -13.78
CA GLU A 172 -7.45 -1.55 -12.63
C GLU A 172 -6.83 -1.06 -11.31
N GLU A 173 -5.53 -0.76 -11.25
CA GLU A 173 -4.92 -0.12 -10.06
C GLU A 173 -5.57 1.23 -9.74
N HIS A 174 -5.78 2.06 -10.77
CA HIS A 174 -6.42 3.36 -10.62
C HIS A 174 -7.86 3.20 -10.13
N ARG A 175 -8.62 2.26 -10.70
CA ARG A 175 -9.99 1.94 -10.29
C ARG A 175 -10.03 1.48 -8.83
N GLN A 176 -9.15 0.57 -8.44
CA GLN A 176 -9.06 0.10 -7.05
C GLN A 176 -8.73 1.25 -6.08
N PHE A 177 -7.82 2.14 -6.45
CA PHE A 177 -7.52 3.34 -5.67
C PHE A 177 -8.74 4.24 -5.50
N VAL A 178 -9.46 4.51 -6.61
CA VAL A 178 -10.67 5.34 -6.58
C VAL A 178 -11.75 4.73 -5.69
N LEU A 179 -12.02 3.42 -5.83
CA LEU A 179 -13.07 2.74 -5.06
C LEU A 179 -12.73 2.58 -3.57
N THR A 180 -11.44 2.39 -3.23
CA THR A 180 -11.03 2.13 -1.84
C THR A 180 -10.79 3.40 -1.03
N TYR A 181 -10.29 4.47 -1.67
CA TYR A 181 -9.86 5.68 -0.97
C TYR A 181 -10.61 6.92 -1.40
N VAL A 182 -10.66 7.19 -2.71
CA VAL A 182 -11.23 8.45 -3.21
C VAL A 182 -12.73 8.51 -3.02
N GLN A 183 -13.46 7.44 -3.34
CA GLN A 183 -14.91 7.40 -3.22
C GLN A 183 -15.38 7.47 -1.75
N PRO A 184 -14.86 6.63 -0.84
CA PRO A 184 -15.22 6.74 0.57
C PRO A 184 -14.77 8.07 1.17
N GLY A 185 -13.56 8.52 0.84
CA GLY A 185 -13.03 9.79 1.34
C GLY A 185 -13.82 11.01 0.86
N LEU A 186 -14.27 11.03 -0.39
CA LEU A 186 -15.09 12.09 -0.94
C LEU A 186 -16.50 12.10 -0.34
N ALA A 187 -17.09 10.92 -0.14
CA ALA A 187 -18.36 10.79 0.59
C ALA A 187 -18.22 11.35 2.02
N GLY A 188 -17.14 10.98 2.72
CA GLY A 188 -16.84 11.50 4.03
C GLY A 188 -16.64 13.01 4.04
N LEU A 189 -15.84 13.55 3.12
CA LEU A 189 -15.59 14.99 3.00
C LEU A 189 -16.87 15.79 2.73
N MET A 190 -17.75 15.29 1.86
CA MET A 190 -19.06 15.91 1.61
C MET A 190 -19.92 15.94 2.86
N ASP A 191 -19.99 14.82 3.58
CA ASP A 191 -20.77 14.73 4.80
C ASP A 191 -20.21 15.66 5.88
N GLY A 192 -18.90 15.59 6.15
CA GLY A 192 -18.24 16.42 7.14
C GLY A 192 -18.38 17.91 6.85
N SER A 193 -18.09 18.32 5.61
CA SER A 193 -18.07 19.74 5.24
C SER A 193 -19.47 20.35 5.14
N VAL A 194 -20.52 19.55 4.86
CA VAL A 194 -21.90 20.07 4.73
C VAL A 194 -22.68 19.90 6.03
N SER A 195 -22.66 18.73 6.65
CA SER A 195 -23.53 18.42 7.82
C SER A 195 -23.13 19.19 9.08
N THR A 196 -21.86 19.56 9.22
CA THR A 196 -21.37 20.27 10.41
C THR A 196 -21.49 21.80 10.31
N LEU A 197 -21.83 22.35 9.14
CA LEU A 197 -22.08 23.79 8.97
C LEU A 197 -23.23 24.27 9.85
N ALA A 198 -24.35 23.54 9.86
CA ALA A 198 -25.52 23.93 10.64
C ALA A 198 -25.22 24.07 12.14
N PRO A 199 -24.69 23.03 12.84
CA PRO A 199 -24.40 23.15 14.27
C PRO A 199 -23.30 24.18 14.58
N VAL A 200 -22.27 24.30 13.74
CA VAL A 200 -21.19 25.30 13.95
C VAL A 200 -21.74 26.72 13.84
N PHE A 201 -22.45 27.05 12.77
CA PHE A 201 -22.97 28.40 12.59
C PHE A 201 -24.15 28.70 13.52
N ALA A 202 -24.98 27.71 13.87
CA ALA A 202 -25.99 27.88 14.91
C ALA A 202 -25.34 28.27 16.25
N ALA A 203 -24.30 27.55 16.69
CA ALA A 203 -23.57 27.88 17.91
C ALA A 203 -22.89 29.26 17.82
N ALA A 204 -22.28 29.57 16.67
CA ALA A 204 -21.63 30.86 16.43
C ALA A 204 -22.59 32.02 16.60
N PHE A 205 -23.74 31.98 15.93
CA PHE A 205 -24.70 33.08 15.95
C PHE A 205 -25.54 33.13 17.23
N ALA A 206 -25.76 32.00 17.89
CA ALA A 206 -26.46 31.95 19.19
C ALA A 206 -25.62 32.46 20.35
N THR A 207 -24.32 32.13 20.37
CA THR A 207 -23.45 32.44 21.53
C THR A 207 -22.59 33.67 21.33
N GLY A 208 -22.19 33.98 20.09
CA GLY A 208 -21.13 34.95 19.82
C GLY A 208 -19.76 34.56 20.37
N ASP A 209 -19.60 33.35 20.93
CA ASP A 209 -18.38 32.88 21.59
C ASP A 209 -17.62 31.91 20.68
N THR A 210 -16.38 32.27 20.35
CA THR A 210 -15.55 31.50 19.43
C THR A 210 -15.09 30.18 20.04
N THR A 211 -14.89 30.11 21.35
CA THR A 211 -14.47 28.87 22.04
C THR A 211 -15.61 27.85 22.04
N GLN A 212 -16.83 28.27 22.38
CA GLN A 212 -18.02 27.41 22.34
C GLN A 212 -18.27 26.92 20.91
N THR A 213 -18.16 27.81 19.93
CA THR A 213 -18.31 27.47 18.51
C THR A 213 -17.29 26.41 18.08
N PHE A 214 -16.02 26.59 18.44
CA PHE A 214 -14.96 25.62 18.16
C PHE A 214 -15.24 24.27 18.81
N LEU A 215 -15.65 24.25 20.09
CA LEU A 215 -15.96 23.01 20.80
C LEU A 215 -17.13 22.25 20.17
N VAL A 216 -18.20 22.95 19.77
CA VAL A 216 -19.33 22.36 19.04
C VAL A 216 -18.87 21.80 17.70
N GLY A 217 -18.08 22.55 16.93
CA GLY A 217 -17.55 22.11 15.65
C GLY A 217 -16.63 20.89 15.76
N LEU A 218 -15.73 20.90 16.74
CA LEU A 218 -14.85 19.77 17.04
C LEU A 218 -15.66 18.52 17.43
N ALA A 219 -16.65 18.66 18.30
CA ALA A 219 -17.51 17.56 18.71
C ALA A 219 -18.31 17.00 17.53
N ALA A 220 -18.89 17.87 16.70
CA ALA A 220 -19.63 17.48 15.50
C ALA A 220 -18.73 16.77 14.48
N ALA A 221 -17.54 17.30 14.19
CA ALA A 221 -16.60 16.73 13.23
C ALA A 221 -16.09 15.35 13.66
N VAL A 222 -15.66 15.20 14.92
CA VAL A 222 -15.17 13.92 15.46
C VAL A 222 -16.31 12.91 15.54
N GLY A 223 -17.48 13.31 16.02
CA GLY A 223 -18.65 12.43 16.12
C GLY A 223 -19.10 11.92 14.75
N ALA A 224 -19.23 12.83 13.77
CA ALA A 224 -19.57 12.48 12.39
C ALA A 224 -18.51 11.55 11.78
N GLY A 225 -17.22 11.83 11.97
CA GLY A 225 -16.13 11.01 11.45
C GLY A 225 -16.10 9.59 12.00
N ILE A 226 -16.33 9.42 13.31
CA ILE A 226 -16.47 8.09 13.91
C ILE A 226 -17.66 7.37 13.28
N SER A 227 -18.83 8.02 13.24
CA SER A 227 -20.06 7.43 12.71
C SER A 227 -19.89 6.98 11.25
N MET A 228 -19.47 7.89 10.37
CA MET A 228 -19.28 7.63 8.94
C MET A 228 -18.23 6.57 8.67
N GLY A 229 -17.12 6.57 9.43
CA GLY A 229 -16.07 5.56 9.28
C GLY A 229 -16.57 4.15 9.61
N PHE A 230 -17.36 4.00 10.67
CA PHE A 230 -17.98 2.72 11.02
C PHE A 230 -19.03 2.28 10.00
N THR A 231 -19.88 3.21 9.53
CA THR A 231 -20.90 2.91 8.52
C THR A 231 -20.27 2.39 7.23
N GLU A 232 -19.20 3.02 6.76
CA GLU A 232 -18.50 2.61 5.53
C GLU A 232 -17.73 1.28 5.70
N ALA A 233 -17.10 1.07 6.86
CA ALA A 233 -16.43 -0.20 7.18
C ALA A 233 -17.42 -1.37 7.29
N ALA A 234 -18.66 -1.10 7.72
CA ALA A 234 -19.72 -2.11 7.86
C ALA A 234 -20.54 -2.34 6.59
N ALA A 235 -20.40 -1.48 5.57
CA ALA A 235 -21.25 -1.49 4.37
C ALA A 235 -21.10 -2.77 3.54
N ASP A 236 -19.87 -3.23 3.29
CA ASP A 236 -19.58 -4.47 2.56
C ASP A 236 -18.13 -4.94 2.82
N ASP A 237 -17.83 -6.22 2.55
CA ASP A 237 -16.50 -6.81 2.76
C ASP A 237 -15.50 -6.56 1.60
N GLY A 238 -15.94 -5.86 0.54
CA GLY A 238 -15.15 -5.51 -0.63
C GLY A 238 -14.90 -6.63 -1.63
N LYS A 239 -15.20 -7.89 -1.30
CA LYS A 239 -14.80 -9.06 -2.13
C LYS A 239 -15.61 -9.18 -3.41
N LEU A 240 -16.91 -8.90 -3.35
CA LEU A 240 -17.81 -8.96 -4.51
C LEU A 240 -17.91 -7.63 -5.25
N THR A 241 -17.69 -6.51 -4.55
CA THR A 241 -17.80 -5.16 -5.10
C THR A 241 -16.50 -4.66 -5.70
N GLY A 242 -15.37 -5.32 -5.40
CA GLY A 242 -14.05 -4.89 -5.84
C GLY A 242 -13.60 -3.57 -5.21
N ARG A 243 -14.19 -3.17 -4.08
CA ARG A 243 -13.91 -1.88 -3.40
C ARG A 243 -12.77 -1.94 -2.39
N GLY A 244 -12.04 -3.05 -2.34
CA GLY A 244 -10.92 -3.24 -1.43
C GLY A 244 -11.31 -3.39 0.05
N SER A 245 -10.33 -3.27 0.94
CA SER A 245 -10.49 -3.58 2.37
C SER A 245 -11.50 -2.65 3.07
N PRO A 246 -12.48 -3.20 3.82
CA PRO A 246 -13.48 -2.40 4.52
C PRO A 246 -12.87 -1.44 5.55
N ILE A 247 -11.81 -1.88 6.23
CA ILE A 247 -11.10 -1.06 7.22
C ILE A 247 -10.44 0.15 6.55
N LYS A 248 -9.83 -0.05 5.37
CA LYS A 248 -9.21 1.05 4.61
C LYS A 248 -10.26 2.08 4.18
N ARG A 249 -11.40 1.62 3.67
CA ARG A 249 -12.51 2.51 3.28
C ARG A 249 -13.09 3.28 4.46
N GLY A 250 -13.36 2.58 5.57
CA GLY A 250 -13.88 3.19 6.79
C GLY A 250 -12.94 4.24 7.36
N LEU A 251 -11.63 3.95 7.39
CA LEU A 251 -10.63 4.92 7.81
C LEU A 251 -10.59 6.14 6.87
N ALA A 252 -10.57 5.91 5.55
CA ALA A 252 -10.56 6.99 4.56
C ALA A 252 -11.81 7.87 4.69
N CYS A 253 -13.00 7.27 4.81
CA CYS A 253 -14.26 7.98 5.01
C CYS A 253 -14.24 8.79 6.31
N GLY A 254 -14.00 8.16 7.46
CA GLY A 254 -14.08 8.80 8.76
C GLY A 254 -13.05 9.92 8.97
N VAL A 255 -11.82 9.74 8.48
CA VAL A 255 -10.79 10.80 8.52
C VAL A 255 -11.22 11.98 7.67
N MET A 256 -11.70 11.75 6.44
CA MET A 256 -12.12 12.83 5.55
C MET A 256 -13.38 13.55 6.05
N THR A 257 -14.31 12.86 6.71
CA THR A 257 -15.44 13.49 7.40
C THR A 257 -14.96 14.41 8.53
N THR A 258 -14.03 13.92 9.36
CA THR A 258 -13.47 14.73 10.44
C THR A 258 -12.77 15.97 9.89
N LEU A 259 -11.96 15.81 8.84
CA LEU A 259 -11.26 16.93 8.20
C LEU A 259 -12.22 17.95 7.59
N GLY A 260 -13.27 17.49 6.92
CA GLY A 260 -14.31 18.36 6.35
C GLY A 260 -15.02 19.19 7.41
N GLY A 261 -15.34 18.62 8.58
CA GLY A 261 -15.96 19.38 9.67
C GLY A 261 -14.99 20.29 10.42
N LEU A 262 -13.70 19.94 10.46
CA LEU A 262 -12.70 20.75 11.15
C LEU A 262 -12.32 22.03 10.39
N GLY A 263 -12.32 22.02 9.05
CA GLY A 263 -11.78 23.16 8.31
C GLY A 263 -12.54 24.47 8.57
N HIS A 264 -13.86 24.44 8.73
CA HIS A 264 -14.65 25.63 9.11
C HIS A 264 -14.85 25.80 10.63
N ALA A 265 -14.43 24.85 11.47
CA ALA A 265 -14.40 24.99 12.92
C ALA A 265 -13.10 25.63 13.42
N LEU A 266 -11.95 25.29 12.82
CA LEU A 266 -10.62 25.78 13.20
C LEU A 266 -10.48 27.32 13.24
N PRO A 267 -11.10 28.11 12.33
CA PRO A 267 -11.04 29.57 12.40
C PRO A 267 -11.56 30.16 13.71
N TYR A 268 -12.43 29.46 14.44
CA TYR A 268 -12.94 29.89 15.75
C TYR A 268 -11.94 29.72 16.91
N LEU A 269 -10.71 29.26 16.64
CA LEU A 269 -9.59 29.44 17.58
C LEU A 269 -9.15 30.92 17.65
N ILE A 270 -9.54 31.75 16.69
CA ILE A 270 -9.28 33.18 16.69
C ILE A 270 -10.24 33.86 17.68
N PRO A 271 -9.75 34.64 18.67
CA PRO A 271 -10.61 35.25 19.69
C PRO A 271 -11.60 36.31 19.16
N ASN A 272 -11.37 36.84 17.96
CA ASN A 272 -12.25 37.84 17.35
C ASN A 272 -13.33 37.13 16.53
N PHE A 273 -14.58 37.20 17.00
CA PHE A 273 -15.74 36.56 16.37
C PHE A 273 -15.92 36.92 14.90
N HIS A 274 -15.96 38.21 14.55
CA HIS A 274 -16.19 38.63 13.17
C HIS A 274 -15.07 38.17 12.22
N LEU A 275 -13.82 38.21 12.68
CA LEU A 275 -12.69 37.72 11.91
C LEU A 275 -12.75 36.19 11.75
N ALA A 276 -13.05 35.46 12.83
CA ALA A 276 -13.21 34.01 12.82
C ALA A 276 -14.32 33.57 11.85
N THR A 277 -15.49 34.21 11.92
CA THR A 277 -16.63 33.93 11.03
C THR A 277 -16.32 34.24 9.57
N LEU A 278 -15.66 35.37 9.28
CA LEU A 278 -15.25 35.70 7.92
C LEU A 278 -14.29 34.65 7.35
N ILE A 279 -13.28 34.25 8.11
CA ILE A 279 -12.33 33.22 7.69
C ILE A 279 -13.04 31.88 7.52
N ALA A 280 -13.94 31.50 8.44
CA ALA A 280 -14.74 30.28 8.32
C ALA A 280 -15.56 30.27 7.03
N MET A 281 -16.23 31.37 6.68
CA MET A 281 -16.97 31.47 5.41
C MET A 281 -16.07 31.30 4.19
N VAL A 282 -14.87 31.90 4.19
CA VAL A 282 -13.90 31.72 3.11
C VAL A 282 -13.43 30.28 3.01
N VAL A 283 -13.15 29.62 4.14
CA VAL A 283 -12.76 28.21 4.16
C VAL A 283 -13.86 27.32 3.61
N VAL A 284 -15.13 27.55 3.98
CA VAL A 284 -16.27 26.80 3.43
C VAL A 284 -16.31 26.92 1.91
N VAL A 285 -16.12 28.12 1.34
CA VAL A 285 -16.10 28.28 -0.12
C VAL A 285 -14.98 27.44 -0.75
N ILE A 286 -13.79 27.43 -0.16
CA ILE A 286 -12.65 26.63 -0.63
C ILE A 286 -12.94 25.12 -0.50
N GLU A 287 -13.52 24.68 0.62
CA GLU A 287 -13.91 23.28 0.85
C GLU A 287 -14.90 22.79 -0.22
N LEU A 288 -15.96 23.55 -0.47
CA LEU A 288 -16.99 23.21 -1.46
C LEU A 288 -16.40 23.16 -2.88
N TRP A 289 -15.48 24.06 -3.22
CA TRP A 289 -14.74 24.02 -4.49
C TRP A 289 -13.83 22.80 -4.61
N ALA A 290 -13.11 22.46 -3.54
CA ALA A 290 -12.23 21.28 -3.52
C ALA A 290 -13.04 19.99 -3.71
N ILE A 291 -14.19 19.86 -3.05
CA ILE A 291 -15.12 18.73 -3.23
C ILE A 291 -15.56 18.63 -4.69
N ALA A 292 -16.02 19.72 -5.29
CA ALA A 292 -16.48 19.72 -6.68
C ALA A 292 -15.36 19.37 -7.67
N PHE A 293 -14.13 19.85 -7.41
CA PHE A 293 -12.95 19.51 -8.20
C PHE A 293 -12.61 18.02 -8.11
N ILE A 294 -12.57 17.45 -6.90
CA ILE A 294 -12.28 16.02 -6.68
C ILE A 294 -13.35 15.14 -7.36
N GLN A 295 -14.63 15.51 -7.22
CA GLN A 295 -15.73 14.84 -7.93
C GLN A 295 -15.51 14.84 -9.45
N ASN A 296 -15.18 15.99 -10.04
CA ASN A 296 -14.96 16.07 -11.47
C ASN A 296 -13.73 15.27 -11.93
N ARG A 297 -12.64 15.30 -11.16
CA ARG A 297 -11.37 14.66 -11.51
C ARG A 297 -11.40 13.13 -11.42
N PHE A 298 -12.15 12.57 -10.46
CA PHE A 298 -12.12 11.13 -10.13
C PHE A 298 -13.44 10.39 -10.31
N MET A 299 -14.60 11.07 -10.30
CA MET A 299 -15.92 10.42 -10.46
C MET A 299 -16.55 10.64 -11.83
N SER A 300 -15.83 11.28 -12.76
CA SER A 300 -16.34 11.63 -14.09
C SER A 300 -17.67 12.42 -14.05
N THR A 301 -17.98 13.08 -12.94
CA THR A 301 -19.19 13.90 -12.82
C THR A 301 -18.96 15.24 -13.53
N PRO A 302 -19.93 15.74 -14.32
CA PRO A 302 -19.82 17.05 -14.92
C PRO A 302 -19.64 18.11 -13.83
N PHE A 303 -18.55 18.89 -13.91
CA PHE A 303 -18.17 19.88 -12.89
C PHE A 303 -19.34 20.76 -12.45
N TRP A 304 -20.17 21.19 -13.41
CA TRP A 304 -21.30 22.07 -13.12
C TRP A 304 -22.42 21.44 -12.30
N ARG A 305 -22.63 20.12 -12.42
CA ARG A 305 -23.57 19.40 -11.55
C ARG A 305 -23.00 19.24 -10.13
N ALA A 306 -21.71 18.91 -10.03
CA ALA A 306 -21.03 18.78 -8.74
C ALA A 306 -21.05 20.09 -7.96
N VAL A 307 -20.74 21.21 -8.61
CA VAL A 307 -20.79 22.55 -7.98
C VAL A 307 -22.20 22.90 -7.52
N ILE A 308 -23.22 22.73 -8.37
CA ILE A 308 -24.61 23.07 -8.01
C ILE A 308 -25.06 22.25 -6.80
N GLN A 309 -24.82 20.95 -6.78
CA GLN A 309 -25.23 20.07 -5.69
C GLN A 309 -24.56 20.47 -4.36
N VAL A 310 -23.25 20.69 -4.39
CA VAL A 310 -22.45 20.97 -3.19
C VAL A 310 -22.71 22.39 -2.67
N VAL A 311 -22.79 23.38 -3.56
CA VAL A 311 -23.01 24.79 -3.19
C VAL A 311 -24.45 25.03 -2.72
N LEU A 312 -25.46 24.50 -3.42
CA LEU A 312 -26.85 24.64 -2.96
C LEU A 312 -27.09 23.90 -1.64
N GLY A 313 -26.58 22.67 -1.53
CA GLY A 313 -26.64 21.90 -0.28
C GLY A 313 -26.01 22.65 0.88
N GLY A 314 -24.76 23.10 0.71
CA GLY A 314 -24.03 23.88 1.71
C GLY A 314 -24.75 25.19 2.08
N ALA A 315 -25.25 25.94 1.10
CA ALA A 315 -25.96 27.20 1.34
C ALA A 315 -27.26 26.99 2.14
N MET A 316 -28.02 25.93 1.85
CA MET A 316 -29.24 25.61 2.60
C MET A 316 -28.95 25.25 4.06
N VAL A 317 -27.94 24.40 4.29
CA VAL A 317 -27.58 23.97 5.65
C VAL A 317 -26.98 25.13 6.44
N PHE A 318 -26.16 25.96 5.80
CA PHE A 318 -25.64 27.21 6.37
C PHE A 318 -26.76 28.17 6.77
N ALA A 319 -27.72 28.44 5.87
CA ALA A 319 -28.85 29.30 6.16
C ALA A 319 -29.70 28.77 7.31
N ALA A 320 -29.93 27.44 7.36
CA ALA A 320 -30.62 26.81 8.49
C ALA A 320 -29.87 27.03 9.81
N GLY A 321 -28.54 26.85 9.82
CA GLY A 321 -27.71 27.11 11.00
C GLY A 321 -27.82 28.54 11.51
N ILE A 322 -27.71 29.54 10.61
CA ILE A 322 -27.88 30.95 10.98
C ILE A 322 -29.28 31.21 11.54
N LEU A 323 -30.32 30.78 10.83
CA LEU A 323 -31.70 31.04 11.23
C LEU A 323 -32.00 30.45 12.61
N ILE A 324 -31.58 29.20 12.85
CA ILE A 324 -31.73 28.52 14.15
C ILE A 324 -30.91 29.22 15.23
N GLY A 325 -29.68 29.63 14.95
CA GLY A 325 -28.82 30.32 15.92
C GLY A 325 -29.27 31.76 16.23
N SER A 326 -30.01 32.39 15.33
CA SER A 326 -30.51 33.76 15.47
C SER A 326 -31.91 33.88 16.09
N ALA A 327 -32.56 32.74 16.34
CA ALA A 327 -33.91 32.64 16.92
C ALA A 327 -33.87 32.72 18.45
#